data_AF-K1RT51-F1
#
_entry.id   AF-K1RT51-F1
#
_cell.length_a   1.000
_cell.length_b   1.000
_cell.length_c   1.000
_cell.angle_alpha   90.00
_cell.angle_beta   90.00
_cell.angle_gamma   90.00
#
_symmetry.space_group_name_H-M   'P 1'
#
loop_
_entity.id
_entity.type
_entity.pdbx_description
1 polymer ?
#
loop_
_entity_poly.entity_id
_entity_poly.type
_entity_poly.pdbx_seq_one_letter_code
_entity_poly.pdbx_strand_id
1 'polypeptide(L)'
;KSWNLSKVAIHIPNNNKGTNDNDEAGIVNKEISIAVGNDINNLKRVKTFTDLGEVSELEYILPDFEETKYIAVICNLNPYFYPSLAEVEAYEQFAATGIENIENRPSASAVNGIYTINGMKINTLQKGINIIKMADGTTRKVVIK
;
A
#
# COMPACT_ATOMS: atom_id res chain seq x y z
N LYS A 1 11.20 6.72 -18.10
CA LYS A 1 11.38 5.33 -17.65
C LYS A 1 10.17 4.98 -16.81
N SER A 2 9.55 3.83 -17.05
CA SER A 2 8.44 3.34 -16.23
C SER A 2 8.97 2.55 -15.04
N TRP A 3 8.14 2.35 -14.02
CA TRP A 3 8.47 1.67 -12.77
C TRP A 3 7.23 0.99 -12.20
N ASN A 4 7.44 -0.01 -11.36
CA ASN A 4 6.37 -0.87 -10.83
C ASN A 4 5.81 -0.28 -9.52
N LEU A 5 4.91 0.70 -9.61
CA LEU A 5 4.34 1.33 -8.43
C LEU A 5 3.48 0.34 -7.63
N SER A 6 3.73 0.22 -6.32
CA SER A 6 3.03 -0.73 -5.45
C SER A 6 2.34 -0.12 -4.23
N LYS A 7 2.80 1.05 -3.79
CA LYS A 7 2.20 1.77 -2.66
C LYS A 7 2.44 3.26 -2.83
N VAL A 8 1.47 4.06 -2.37
CA VAL A 8 1.61 5.50 -2.19
C VAL A 8 1.17 5.87 -0.77
N ALA A 9 1.99 6.66 -0.08
CA ALA A 9 1.66 7.31 1.19
C ALA A 9 1.67 8.83 0.99
N ILE A 10 0.67 9.52 1.52
CA ILE A 10 0.47 10.96 1.36
C ILE A 10 0.39 11.57 2.75
N HIS A 11 1.37 12.39 3.08
CA HIS A 11 1.43 13.13 4.35
C HIS A 11 0.75 14.48 4.18
N ILE A 12 -0.20 14.74 5.07
CA ILE A 12 -1.03 15.93 5.08
C ILE A 12 -0.67 16.75 6.32
N PRO A 13 -0.23 18.00 6.16
CA PRO A 13 0.17 18.83 7.29
C PRO A 13 -1.04 19.22 8.14
N ASN A 14 -0.80 19.55 9.41
CA ASN A 14 -1.79 20.11 10.33
C ASN A 14 -3.09 19.29 10.44
N ASN A 15 -3.03 17.97 10.26
CA ASN A 15 -4.19 17.08 10.25
C ASN A 15 -5.28 17.53 9.26
N ASN A 16 -4.90 17.99 8.07
CA ASN A 16 -5.79 18.50 7.03
C ASN A 16 -6.56 19.78 7.44
N LYS A 17 -6.10 20.51 8.46
CA LYS A 17 -6.67 21.79 8.89
C LYS A 17 -5.88 22.98 8.34
N GLY A 18 -6.59 24.07 8.10
CA GLY A 18 -6.02 25.34 7.66
C GLY A 18 -7.00 26.49 7.87
N THR A 19 -6.61 27.67 7.38
CA THR A 19 -7.44 28.88 7.37
C THR A 19 -7.70 29.28 5.92
N ASN A 20 -8.94 29.66 5.60
CA ASN A 20 -9.33 30.09 4.26
C ASN A 20 -9.15 31.62 4.06
N ASP A 21 -9.46 32.11 2.87
CA ASP A 21 -9.38 33.55 2.53
C ASP A 21 -10.26 34.50 3.37
N ASN A 22 -11.23 33.95 4.11
CA ASN A 22 -12.12 34.70 4.99
C ASN A 22 -11.69 34.62 6.46
N ASP A 23 -10.45 34.17 6.72
CA ASP A 23 -9.90 33.94 8.07
C ASP A 23 -10.65 32.86 8.88
N GLU A 24 -11.41 31.97 8.21
CA GLU A 24 -12.12 30.87 8.87
C GLU A 24 -11.28 29.59 8.88
N ALA A 25 -11.21 28.95 10.05
CA ALA A 25 -10.55 27.66 10.20
C ALA A 25 -11.45 26.52 9.69
N GLY A 26 -10.85 25.53 9.04
CA GLY A 26 -11.59 24.34 8.57
C GLY A 26 -10.72 23.28 7.93
N ILE A 27 -11.40 22.31 7.31
CA ILE A 27 -10.76 21.21 6.58
C ILE A 27 -10.35 21.69 5.19
N VAL A 28 -9.09 21.50 4.83
CA VAL A 28 -8.50 21.98 3.57
C VAL A 28 -8.90 21.08 2.40
N ASN A 29 -8.47 19.83 2.42
CA ASN A 29 -8.75 18.88 1.34
C ASN A 29 -10.07 18.17 1.63
N LYS A 30 -11.01 18.24 0.69
CA LYS A 30 -12.26 17.47 0.71
C LYS A 30 -12.05 16.06 0.18
N GLU A 31 -11.28 15.96 -0.91
CA GLU A 31 -10.95 14.69 -1.56
C GLU A 31 -9.49 14.71 -2.01
N ILE A 32 -8.84 13.56 -1.96
CA ILE A 32 -7.51 13.36 -2.53
C ILE A 32 -7.55 12.10 -3.39
N SER A 33 -7.04 12.19 -4.61
CA SER A 33 -6.90 11.04 -5.50
C SER A 33 -5.45 10.75 -5.85
N ILE A 34 -5.18 9.47 -6.08
CA ILE A 34 -3.95 8.98 -6.70
C ILE A 34 -4.29 8.60 -8.13
N ALA A 35 -3.59 9.19 -9.09
CA ALA A 35 -3.71 8.86 -10.50
C ALA A 35 -2.34 8.48 -11.08
N VAL A 36 -2.35 7.55 -12.04
CA VAL A 36 -1.13 7.00 -12.63
C VAL A 36 -1.28 6.92 -14.15
N GLY A 37 -0.16 6.98 -14.88
CA GLY A 37 -0.16 6.77 -16.32
C GLY A 37 1.18 7.05 -16.99
N ASN A 38 1.24 6.73 -18.29
CA ASN A 38 2.43 6.94 -19.12
C ASN A 38 2.36 8.24 -19.95
N ASP A 39 1.19 8.87 -20.01
CA ASP A 39 0.94 10.18 -20.61
C ASP A 39 0.39 11.12 -19.52
N ILE A 40 1.09 12.23 -19.28
CA ILE A 40 0.73 13.19 -18.24
C ILE A 40 -0.64 13.84 -18.46
N ASN A 41 -1.10 13.91 -19.70
CA ASN A 41 -2.40 14.49 -20.04
C ASN A 41 -3.56 13.48 -19.85
N ASN A 42 -3.24 12.20 -19.67
CA ASN A 42 -4.20 11.09 -19.63
C ASN A 42 -3.87 10.12 -18.48
N LEU A 43 -4.05 10.56 -17.24
CA LEU A 43 -3.83 9.75 -16.05
C LEU A 43 -5.12 9.04 -15.59
N LYS A 44 -5.01 7.77 -15.20
CA LYS A 44 -6.10 6.97 -14.64
C LYS A 44 -6.09 7.11 -13.11
N ARG A 45 -7.22 7.50 -12.50
CA ARG A 45 -7.38 7.46 -11.03
C ARG A 45 -7.45 6.01 -10.55
N VAL A 46 -6.53 5.62 -9.67
CA VAL A 46 -6.48 4.28 -9.06
C VAL A 46 -7.08 4.27 -7.66
N LYS A 47 -7.11 5.42 -6.98
CA LYS A 47 -7.75 5.60 -5.68
C LYS A 47 -8.27 7.02 -5.52
N THR A 48 -9.42 7.16 -4.89
CA THR A 48 -9.95 8.42 -4.35
C THR A 48 -10.29 8.20 -2.88
N PHE A 49 -9.84 9.11 -2.04
CA PHE A 49 -10.27 9.27 -0.66
C PHE A 49 -11.27 10.43 -0.64
N THR A 50 -12.50 10.17 -0.22
CA THR A 50 -13.58 11.17 -0.13
C THR A 50 -13.90 11.46 1.32
N ASP A 51 -14.71 12.51 1.54
CA ASP A 51 -15.26 12.87 2.85
C ASP A 51 -14.17 13.01 3.92
N LEU A 52 -13.03 13.58 3.52
CA LEU A 52 -11.88 13.75 4.39
C LEU A 52 -12.22 14.73 5.53
N GLY A 53 -11.97 14.28 6.76
CA GLY A 53 -12.00 15.11 7.96
C GLY A 53 -10.58 15.45 8.41
N GLU A 54 -10.34 15.42 9.72
CA GLU A 54 -8.99 15.51 10.26
C GLU A 54 -8.19 14.24 9.94
N VAL A 55 -7.10 14.39 9.19
CA VAL A 55 -6.23 13.29 8.80
C VAL A 55 -4.83 13.82 8.53
N SER A 56 -3.81 13.11 9.00
CA SER A 56 -2.40 13.46 8.76
C SER A 56 -1.73 12.58 7.72
N GLU A 57 -2.30 11.43 7.40
CA GLU A 57 -1.71 10.45 6.49
C GLU A 57 -2.78 9.65 5.76
N LEU A 58 -2.59 9.47 4.46
CA LEU A 58 -3.39 8.58 3.63
C LEU A 58 -2.47 7.54 2.99
N GLU A 59 -2.85 6.27 3.07
CA GLU A 59 -2.09 5.17 2.48
C GLU A 59 -2.95 4.39 1.49
N TYR A 60 -2.35 4.07 0.33
CA TYR A 60 -2.92 3.14 -0.62
C TYR A 60 -1.87 2.14 -1.10
N ILE A 61 -2.08 0.88 -0.75
CA ILE A 61 -1.37 -0.27 -1.33
C ILE A 61 -2.18 -0.74 -2.53
N LEU A 62 -1.53 -0.83 -3.70
CA LEU A 62 -2.19 -1.31 -4.90
C LEU A 62 -2.39 -2.85 -4.80
N PRO A 63 -3.52 -3.40 -5.28
CA PRO A 63 -3.75 -4.85 -5.27
C PRO A 63 -2.65 -5.63 -5.99
N ASP A 64 -2.18 -5.08 -7.10
CA ASP A 64 -1.02 -5.49 -7.89
C ASP A 64 -0.23 -4.22 -8.25
N PHE A 65 1.07 -4.34 -8.56
CA PHE A 65 1.81 -3.17 -9.02
C PHE A 65 1.25 -2.62 -10.34
N GLU A 66 1.28 -1.31 -10.51
CA GLU A 66 0.95 -0.64 -11.77
C GLU A 66 2.25 -0.16 -12.42
N GLU A 67 2.57 -0.68 -13.60
CA GLU A 67 3.69 -0.17 -14.39
C GLU A 67 3.34 1.22 -14.92
N THR A 68 4.02 2.24 -14.42
CA THR A 68 3.68 3.63 -14.72
C THR A 68 4.91 4.50 -14.87
N LYS A 69 4.76 5.66 -15.53
CA LYS A 69 5.81 6.69 -15.63
C LYS A 69 5.53 7.85 -14.69
N TYR A 70 4.26 8.21 -14.51
CA TYR A 70 3.83 9.37 -13.74
C TYR A 70 2.85 8.98 -12.66
N ILE A 71 2.99 9.61 -11.50
CA ILE A 71 2.00 9.62 -10.43
C ILE A 71 1.56 11.07 -10.25
N ALA A 72 0.25 11.28 -10.11
CA ALA A 72 -0.31 12.52 -9.67
C ALA A 72 -1.10 12.30 -8.37
N VAL A 73 -0.82 13.15 -7.38
CA VAL A 73 -1.68 13.33 -6.22
C VAL A 73 -2.55 14.56 -6.51
N ILE A 74 -3.86 14.34 -6.60
CA ILE A 74 -4.83 15.35 -7.03
C ILE A 74 -5.68 15.73 -5.83
N CYS A 75 -5.51 16.96 -5.35
CA CYS A 75 -6.28 17.53 -4.25
C CYS A 75 -7.51 18.28 -4.77
N ASN A 76 -8.69 17.89 -4.31
CA ASN A 76 -9.91 18.68 -4.44
C ASN A 76 -10.16 19.36 -3.09
N LEU A 77 -10.15 20.68 -3.07
CA LEU A 77 -10.21 21.48 -1.84
C LEU A 77 -11.65 21.86 -1.48
N ASN A 78 -11.88 22.17 -0.21
CA ASN A 78 -13.05 22.98 0.16
C ASN A 78 -12.90 24.42 -0.37
N PRO A 79 -14.02 25.14 -0.62
CA PRO A 79 -13.97 26.49 -1.17
C PRO A 79 -13.08 27.44 -0.35
N TYR A 80 -12.34 28.30 -1.03
CA TYR A 80 -11.46 29.33 -0.45
C TYR A 80 -10.25 28.82 0.35
N PHE A 81 -10.03 27.51 0.41
CA PHE A 81 -8.82 26.93 0.99
C PHE A 81 -7.71 26.80 -0.05
N TYR A 82 -6.47 26.82 0.44
CA TYR A 82 -5.26 26.62 -0.38
C TYR A 82 -4.81 25.17 -0.36
N PRO A 83 -4.27 24.64 -1.47
CA PRO A 83 -3.75 23.28 -1.51
C PRO A 83 -2.60 23.12 -0.52
N SER A 84 -2.61 22.03 0.24
CA SER A 84 -1.61 21.76 1.26
C SER A 84 -1.30 20.26 1.30
N LEU A 85 -0.06 19.92 0.98
CA LEU A 85 0.55 18.60 1.08
C LEU A 85 1.94 18.77 1.67
N ALA A 86 2.37 17.84 2.52
CA ALA A 86 3.70 17.88 3.11
C ALA A 86 4.66 17.02 2.30
N GLU A 87 4.31 15.76 2.09
CA GLU A 87 5.17 14.77 1.44
C GLU A 87 4.34 13.70 0.75
N VAL A 88 4.86 13.15 -0.35
CA VAL A 88 4.30 11.98 -1.02
C VAL A 88 5.41 10.97 -1.20
N GLU A 89 5.25 9.81 -0.56
CA GLU A 89 6.14 8.68 -0.70
C GLU A 89 5.50 7.67 -1.65
N ALA A 90 6.29 7.12 -2.57
CA ALA A 90 5.81 6.13 -3.51
C ALA A 90 6.85 5.01 -3.67
N TYR A 91 6.36 3.77 -3.63
CA TYR A 91 7.19 2.59 -3.43
C TYR A 91 7.14 1.68 -4.65
N GLU A 92 8.31 1.29 -5.14
CA GLU A 92 8.45 0.35 -6.25
C GLU A 92 8.47 -1.10 -5.76
N GLN A 93 7.71 -1.97 -6.43
CA GLN A 93 7.84 -3.41 -6.25
C GLN A 93 8.85 -3.98 -7.24
N PHE A 94 9.97 -4.44 -6.70
CA PHE A 94 10.92 -5.24 -7.47
C PHE A 94 10.47 -6.69 -7.48
N ALA A 95 10.43 -7.30 -8.65
CA ALA A 95 10.39 -8.74 -8.74
C ALA A 95 11.62 -9.29 -8.01
N ALA A 96 11.42 -10.20 -7.06
CA ALA A 96 12.55 -10.94 -6.51
C ALA A 96 13.18 -11.69 -7.69
N THR A 97 14.41 -11.33 -8.07
CA THR A 97 15.23 -12.18 -8.94
C THR A 97 15.56 -13.41 -8.09
N GLY A 98 14.64 -14.38 -8.09
CA GLY A 98 14.86 -15.64 -7.43
C GLY A 98 16.12 -16.25 -8.00
N ILE A 99 17.02 -16.68 -7.12
CA ILE A 99 18.03 -17.66 -7.51
C ILE A 99 17.25 -18.85 -8.07
N GLU A 100 17.44 -19.18 -9.35
CA GLU A 100 16.94 -20.44 -9.89
C GLU A 100 17.66 -21.56 -9.13
N ASN A 101 16.93 -22.26 -8.26
CA ASN A 101 17.50 -23.38 -7.53
C ASN A 101 17.87 -24.47 -8.54
N ILE A 102 19.14 -24.90 -8.54
CA ILE A 102 19.55 -26.15 -9.16
C ILE A 102 18.77 -27.28 -8.49
N GLU A 103 18.04 -28.05 -9.30
CA GLU A 103 17.04 -29.02 -8.85
C GLU A 103 17.64 -30.18 -8.03
N ASN A 104 17.26 -30.24 -6.75
CA ASN A 104 16.92 -31.48 -6.04
C ASN A 104 16.25 -31.18 -4.68
N ARG A 105 15.09 -30.50 -4.70
CA ARG A 105 14.28 -30.31 -3.49
C ARG A 105 13.11 -31.30 -3.47
N PRO A 106 12.88 -32.04 -2.36
CA PRO A 106 11.68 -32.85 -2.22
C PRO A 106 10.43 -31.98 -2.39
N SER A 107 9.42 -32.50 -3.09
CA SER A 107 8.23 -31.75 -3.51
C SER A 107 7.65 -30.89 -2.38
N ALA A 108 7.53 -29.59 -2.64
CA ALA A 108 7.07 -28.55 -1.71
C ALA A 108 5.64 -28.72 -1.18
N SER A 109 4.95 -29.82 -1.50
CA SER A 109 3.54 -30.03 -1.15
C SER A 109 3.32 -30.72 0.21
N ALA A 110 4.35 -31.33 0.80
CA ALA A 110 4.22 -31.94 2.12
C ALA A 110 4.41 -30.88 3.22
N VAL A 111 3.41 -30.74 4.09
CA VAL A 111 3.50 -29.91 5.31
C VAL A 111 4.21 -30.71 6.40
N ASN A 112 5.34 -30.19 6.90
CA ASN A 112 6.14 -30.79 7.97
C ASN A 112 5.68 -30.34 9.37
N GLY A 113 5.09 -29.15 9.47
CA GLY A 113 4.51 -28.67 10.72
C GLY A 113 3.82 -27.32 10.58
N ILE A 114 2.89 -27.05 11.50
CA ILE A 114 2.22 -25.76 11.62
C ILE A 114 2.64 -25.19 12.98
N TYR A 115 2.94 -23.90 13.02
CA TYR A 115 3.41 -23.21 14.21
C TYR A 115 2.66 -21.88 14.39
N THR A 116 2.51 -21.43 15.62
CA THR A 116 2.10 -20.06 15.92
C THR A 116 3.25 -19.08 15.66
N ILE A 117 2.98 -17.78 15.69
CA ILE A 117 4.02 -16.74 15.56
C ILE A 117 5.09 -16.80 16.66
N ASN A 118 4.77 -17.39 17.81
CA ASN A 118 5.68 -17.58 18.94
C ASN A 118 6.48 -18.90 18.82
N GLY A 119 6.36 -19.63 17.70
CA GLY A 119 7.08 -20.88 17.45
C GLY A 119 6.49 -22.12 18.10
N MET A 120 5.30 -22.04 18.71
CA MET A 120 4.62 -23.21 19.28
C MET A 120 4.03 -24.08 18.16
N LYS A 121 4.36 -25.36 18.13
CA LYS A 121 3.79 -26.31 17.15
C LYS A 121 2.30 -26.54 17.47
N ILE A 122 1.46 -26.48 16.42
CA ILE A 122 0.02 -26.74 16.47
C ILE A 122 -0.35 -27.79 15.42
N ASN A 123 -1.45 -28.49 15.64
CA ASN A 123 -1.85 -29.65 14.82
C ASN A 123 -2.73 -29.28 13.63
N THR A 124 -3.40 -28.13 13.70
CA THR A 124 -4.30 -27.62 12.66
C THR A 124 -4.11 -26.12 12.53
N LEU A 125 -4.52 -25.56 11.39
CA LEU A 125 -4.51 -24.12 11.20
C LEU A 125 -5.53 -23.46 12.14
N GLN A 126 -5.15 -22.32 12.70
CA GLN A 126 -5.98 -21.52 13.61
C GLN A 126 -6.31 -20.17 12.99
N LYS A 127 -7.40 -19.53 13.46
CA LYS A 127 -7.67 -18.13 13.16
C LYS A 127 -6.48 -17.27 13.63
N GLY A 128 -6.07 -16.32 12.81
CA GLY A 128 -4.85 -15.53 12.99
C GLY A 128 -3.69 -16.02 12.11
N ILE A 129 -2.46 -15.70 12.51
CA ILE A 129 -1.25 -16.00 11.74
C ILE A 129 -0.74 -17.41 12.09
N ASN A 130 -0.53 -18.22 11.06
CA ASN A 130 0.11 -19.53 11.13
C ASN A 130 1.43 -19.50 10.35
N ILE A 131 2.46 -20.18 10.85
CA ILE A 131 3.71 -20.44 10.14
C ILE A 131 3.72 -21.92 9.75
N ILE A 132 3.67 -22.21 8.45
CA ILE A 132 3.67 -23.57 7.91
C ILE A 132 5.09 -23.90 7.46
N LYS A 133 5.73 -24.87 8.08
CA LYS A 133 7.01 -25.43 7.63
C LYS A 133 6.73 -26.51 6.59
N MET A 134 7.22 -26.30 5.38
CA MET A 134 7.10 -27.25 4.28
C MET A 134 8.26 -28.26 4.33
N ALA A 135 8.09 -29.41 3.68
CA ALA A 135 9.11 -30.46 3.62
C ALA A 135 10.35 -30.05 2.82
N ASP A 136 10.21 -29.11 1.89
CA ASP A 136 11.31 -28.52 1.11
C ASP A 136 12.18 -27.54 1.91
N GLY A 137 11.93 -27.42 3.22
CA GLY A 137 12.63 -26.53 4.13
C GLY A 137 12.13 -25.09 4.13
N THR A 138 11.20 -24.72 3.24
CA THR A 138 10.60 -23.37 3.23
C THR A 138 9.57 -23.21 4.33
N THR A 139 9.26 -21.96 4.68
CA THR A 139 8.16 -21.62 5.58
C THR A 139 7.20 -20.65 4.92
N ARG A 140 5.89 -20.85 5.09
CA ARG A 140 4.83 -19.96 4.60
C ARG A 140 4.09 -19.32 5.78
N LYS A 141 3.93 -18.00 5.79
CA LYS A 141 3.04 -17.32 6.75
C LYS A 141 1.65 -17.23 6.14
N VAL A 142 0.65 -17.79 6.83
CA VAL A 142 -0.73 -17.87 6.36
C VAL A 142 -1.64 -17.21 7.39
N VAL A 143 -2.44 -16.24 6.97
CA VAL A 143 -3.41 -15.54 7.82
C VAL A 143 -4.80 -16.11 7.54
N ILE A 144 -5.47 -16.60 8.58
CA ILE A 144 -6.85 -17.09 8.51
C ILE A 144 -7.75 -16.15 9.30
N LYS A 145 -8.86 -15.73 8.68
CA LYS A 145 -9.80 -14.76 9.26
C LYS A 145 -10.91 -15.42 10.07
#